data_AF-A0A6G3ZE85-F1
#
_entry.id   AF-A0A6G3ZE85-F1
#
_cell.length_a   1.000
_cell.length_b   1.000
_cell.length_c   1.000
_cell.angle_alpha   90.00
_cell.angle_beta   90.00
_cell.angle_gamma   90.00
#
_symmetry.space_group_name_H-M   'P 1'
#
loop_
_entity.id
_entity.type
_entity.pdbx_description
1 polymer ?
#
loop_
_entity_poly.entity_id
_entity_poly.type
_entity_poly.pdbx_seq_one_letter_code
_entity_poly.pdbx_strand_id
1 'polypeptide(L)' 'MKTIGLLGGMSWESTELYYRHINEGIKAQLGGLHSAKIALVSVDFHDIETLQHQG' A
#
# COMPACT_ATOMS: atom_id res chain seq x y z
N MET A 1 10.45 14.22 0.88
CA MET A 1 9.42 13.36 1.50
C MET A 1 10.08 12.28 2.35
N LYS A 2 9.43 11.86 3.45
CA LYS A 2 9.80 10.65 4.20
C LYS A 2 9.32 9.41 3.43
N THR A 3 9.97 8.27 3.62
CA THR A 3 9.49 6.99 3.09
C THR A 3 8.38 6.45 3.98
N ILE A 4 7.27 6.03 3.39
CA ILE A 4 6.20 5.32 4.12
C ILE A 4 6.38 3.81 3.94
N GLY A 5 6.24 3.07 5.04
CA GLY A 5 6.13 1.61 5.02
C GLY A 5 4.66 1.21 4.95
N LEU A 6 4.29 0.40 3.95
CA LEU A 6 2.96 -0.20 3.81
C LEU A 6 3.07 -1.70 4.07
N LEU A 7 2.25 -2.20 4.99
CA LEU A 7 1.99 -3.63 5.15
C LEU A 7 0.64 -3.89 4.49
N GLY A 8 0.66 -4.52 3.33
CA GLY A 8 -0.51 -4.76 2.49
C GLY A 8 -0.69 -6.24 2.16
N GLY A 9 -1.54 -6.54 1.20
CA GLY A 9 -1.89 -7.91 0.83
C GLY A 9 -3.00 -8.51 1.71
N MET A 10 -3.82 -7.69 2.37
CA MET A 10 -4.93 -8.14 3.23
C MET A 10 -6.29 -7.50 2.86
N SER A 11 -6.73 -7.48 1.61
CA SER A 11 -6.20 -8.16 0.42
C SER A 11 -5.27 -7.27 -0.43
N TRP A 12 -4.75 -7.80 -1.54
CA TRP A 12 -3.87 -7.03 -2.45
C TRP A 12 -4.66 -6.00 -3.27
N GLU A 13 -5.92 -6.27 -3.59
CA GLU A 13 -6.80 -5.37 -4.35
C GLU A 13 -7.00 -4.04 -3.61
N SER A 14 -7.17 -4.07 -2.28
CA SER A 14 -7.28 -2.85 -1.49
C SER A 14 -5.95 -2.12 -1.36
N THR A 15 -4.84 -2.86 -1.31
CA THR A 15 -3.47 -2.30 -1.23
C THR A 15 -3.11 -1.51 -2.49
N GLU A 16 -3.57 -1.95 -3.65
CA GLU A 16 -3.41 -1.26 -4.94
C GLU A 16 -3.98 0.16 -4.90
N LEU A 17 -5.14 0.34 -4.26
CA LEU A 17 -5.77 1.65 -4.08
C LEU A 17 -4.93 2.59 -3.20
N TYR A 18 -4.34 2.08 -2.11
CA TYR A 18 -3.44 2.87 -1.26
C TYR A 18 -2.22 3.34 -2.06
N TYR A 19 -1.57 2.43 -2.79
CA TYR A 19 -0.43 2.79 -3.63
C TYR A 19 -0.79 3.87 -4.65
N ARG A 20 -1.94 3.72 -5.33
CA ARG A 20 -2.42 4.68 -6.33
C ARG A 20 -2.66 6.06 -5.71
N HIS A 21 -3.48 6.14 -4.67
CA HIS A 21 -3.86 7.42 -4.07
C HIS A 21 -2.68 8.16 -3.43
N ILE A 22 -1.73 7.45 -2.82
CA ILE A 22 -0.53 8.07 -2.26
C ILE A 22 0.31 8.70 -3.39
N ASN A 23 0.48 8.00 -4.52
CA ASN A 23 1.21 8.55 -5.67
C ASN A 23 0.47 9.72 -6.34
N GLU A 24 -0.85 9.62 -6.50
CA GLU A 24 -1.68 10.70 -7.03
C GLU A 24 -1.58 11.96 -6.16
N GLY A 25 -1.62 11.81 -4.83
CA GLY A 25 -1.45 12.92 -3.89
C GLY A 25 -0.09 13.59 -4.00
N ILE A 26 0.99 12.81 -4.09
CA ILE A 26 2.35 13.36 -4.28
C ILE A 26 2.49 14.07 -5.63
N LYS A 27 1.96 13.48 -6.71
CA LYS A 27 1.96 14.09 -8.03
C LYS A 27 1.17 15.40 -8.05
N ALA A 28 0.01 15.44 -7.38
CA ALA A 28 -0.81 16.64 -7.28
C ALA A 28 -0.09 17.77 -6.51
N GLN A 29 0.67 17.43 -5.47
CA GLN A 29 1.38 18.43 -4.65
C GLN A 29 2.70 18.91 -5.28
N LEU A 30 3.46 18.03 -5.92
CA LEU A 30 4.81 18.33 -6.41
C LEU A 30 4.90 18.49 -7.94
N GLY A 31 3.89 18.03 -8.68
CA GLY A 31 3.84 18.11 -10.13
C GLY A 31 4.82 17.20 -10.87
N GLY A 32 4.90 17.38 -12.19
CA GLY A 32 5.84 16.67 -13.05
C GLY A 32 5.71 15.14 -12.97
N LEU A 33 6.85 14.48 -12.79
CA LEU A 33 6.97 13.02 -12.68
C LEU A 33 7.26 12.58 -11.23
N HIS A 34 6.92 13.40 -10.24
CA HIS A 34 7.10 13.03 -8.84
C HIS A 34 6.14 11.90 -8.43
N SER A 35 6.70 10.92 -7.73
CA SER A 35 6.01 9.78 -7.13
C SER A 35 6.41 9.65 -5.66
N ALA A 36 5.62 8.90 -4.89
CA ALA A 36 5.88 8.68 -3.47
C ALA A 36 7.03 7.69 -3.24
N LYS A 37 7.81 7.89 -2.18
CA LYS A 37 8.77 6.90 -1.67
C LYS A 37 8.03 5.89 -0.79
N ILE A 38 7.80 4.70 -1.31
CA ILE A 38 7.02 3.65 -0.64
C ILE A 38 7.87 2.38 -0.53
N ALA A 39 7.87 1.76 0.65
CA ALA A 39 8.29 0.38 0.84
C ALA A 39 7.05 -0.45 1.17
N LEU A 40 6.68 -1.39 0.29
CA LEU A 40 5.51 -2.24 0.47
C LEU A 40 5.95 -3.67 0.79
N VAL A 41 5.48 -4.20 1.91
CA VAL A 41 5.47 -5.63 2.19
C VAL A 41 4.06 -6.12 1.94
N SER A 42 3.87 -6.91 0.89
CA SER A 42 2.57 -7.53 0.59
C SER A 42 2.62 -8.98 1.06
N VAL A 43 1.77 -9.33 2.02
CA VAL A 43 1.66 -10.71 2.51
C VAL A 43 0.76 -11.54 1.59
N ASP A 44 0.85 -12.87 1.72
CA ASP A 44 -0.19 -13.76 1.19
C ASP A 44 -1.41 -13.67 2.11
N PHE A 45 -2.56 -13.30 1.55
CA PHE A 45 -3.76 -13.10 2.35
C PHE A 45 -4.30 -14.42 2.91
N HIS A 46 -4.04 -15.55 2.25
CA HIS A 46 -4.58 -16.84 2.64
C HIS A 46 -4.14 -17.24 4.06
N ASP A 47 -2.86 -17.03 4.38
CA ASP A 47 -2.30 -17.32 5.70
C ASP A 47 -2.93 -16.45 6.80
N ILE A 48 -3.21 -15.19 6.49
CA ILE A 48 -3.78 -14.22 7.43
C ILE A 48 -5.27 -14.48 7.67
N GLU A 49 -6.03 -14.76 6.61
CA GLU A 49 -7.47 -15.02 6.69
C GLU A 49 -7.75 -16.27 7.55
N THR A 50 -6.92 -17.30 7.41
CA THR A 50 -6.99 -18.52 8.23
C THR A 50 -6.83 -18.21 9.73
N LEU A 51 -5.89 -17.33 10.09
CA LEU A 51 -5.66 -16.93 11.48
C LEU A 51 -6.77 -16.00 11.99
N GLN A 52 -7.33 -15.15 11.14
CA GLN A 52 -8.41 -14.23 11.50
C GLN A 52 -9.70 -14.96 11.88
N HIS A 53 -9.99 -16.10 11.25
CA HIS A 53 -11.15 -16.93 11.59
C HIS A 53 -11.00 -17.74 12.89
N GLN A 54 -9.81 -17.80 13.47
CA GLN A 54 -9.52 -18.56 14.70
C GLN A 54 -9.64 -17.72 15.99
N GLY A 55 -9.91 -16.42 15.88
CA GLY A 55 -10.10 -15.49 17.00
C GLY A 55 -11.56 -15.09 17.19
#